data_AF-A0A2T0N4B5-F1
#
_entry.id   AF-A0A2T0N4B5-F1
#
_cell.length_a   1.000
_cell.length_b   1.000
_cell.length_c   1.000
_cell.angle_alpha   90.00
_cell.angle_beta   90.00
_cell.angle_gamma   90.00
#
_symmetry.space_group_name_H-M   'P 1'
#
loop_
_entity.id
_entity.type
_entity.pdbx_description
1 polymer ?
#
loop_
_entity_poly.entity_id
_entity_poly.type
_entity_poly.pdbx_seq_one_letter_code
_entity_poly.pdbx_strand_id
1 'polypeptide(L)'
;MRTGSPACPVCRLPIGRHERCACGWTLRTSWTVGEGNRSAFAAELASAQLSHDVRAAVRAGCDRDTIAPLLRGEPTRADWDQAEEHVAARTEPLQPVLTTAFASLAAGQVLALVEIGPQDITITRAAAADPDPGGPPAERRSQPWREVLPMLAADAEHLRYQLAGGLVGVDRAEISVRLAGWAEGLLAAFELPGDSVLVAVNRRPGWTLPVELIDHLRRCHPRLRAAADAGEVAPVLTRVLAEQPLHTSYGLLTAEVGRDGTIRLAPRPLFAQGDRARKTATVTVRCPPGGTHNDSVLAVVTGTRRLVGAWSVRLRPGVPVPVQAELAAPGLVRLISPAGARPDRRSLAQLEALAPERIDVRSSPVEIICLVELNGPQDAARRRRKLLAELFDLLAAELTVPAGIALLGYADHYAAGAADEHVVHGRWLGSPAEAQEALDALPDAASRWNRNAAPLEDALQEVARRCTQRPARGSRILVVVAGRPPHPAAVADVPRPAQRCPLGWDWTMYARRLDTVGIGVRLAVLDEPPGPQENPWRTLGLRVVAPLGAATASKLGEAMALVSPNPVRLPFPLADSSQE
;
A
#
# COMPACT_ATOMS: atom_id res chain seq x y z
N MET A 1 -4.16 47.32 -55.12
CA MET A 1 -3.76 46.03 -55.73
C MET A 1 -2.88 45.29 -54.72
N ARG A 2 -3.41 44.29 -54.01
CA ARG A 2 -2.57 43.44 -53.14
C ARG A 2 -1.70 42.58 -54.07
N THR A 3 -0.39 42.82 -54.05
CA THR A 3 0.62 41.94 -54.66
C THR A 3 0.66 40.64 -53.85
N GLY A 4 -0.35 39.78 -54.03
CA GLY A 4 -0.34 38.46 -53.45
C GLY A 4 0.78 37.63 -54.07
N SER A 5 1.59 36.98 -53.24
CA SER A 5 2.55 35.99 -53.71
C SER A 5 1.84 34.97 -54.62
N PRO A 6 2.44 34.59 -55.76
CA PRO A 6 1.80 33.66 -56.68
C PRO A 6 1.49 32.33 -55.98
N ALA A 7 0.29 31.80 -56.17
CA ALA A 7 -0.21 30.56 -55.55
C ALA A 7 -0.62 29.54 -56.62
N CYS A 8 -0.51 28.25 -56.29
CA CYS A 8 -0.88 27.17 -57.20
C CYS A 8 -2.38 27.24 -57.55
N PRO A 9 -2.77 27.22 -58.84
CA PRO A 9 -4.18 27.34 -59.21
C PRO A 9 -5.01 26.10 -58.84
N VAL A 10 -4.37 24.96 -58.56
CA VAL A 10 -5.02 23.71 -58.15
C VAL A 10 -5.25 23.67 -56.65
N CYS A 11 -4.18 23.71 -55.84
CA CYS A 11 -4.24 23.53 -54.39
C CYS A 11 -4.09 24.82 -53.56
N ARG A 12 -3.93 25.98 -54.20
CA ARG A 12 -3.75 27.31 -53.58
C ARG A 12 -2.56 27.46 -52.64
N LEU A 13 -1.64 26.49 -52.59
CA LEU A 13 -0.40 26.63 -51.84
C LEU A 13 0.50 27.73 -52.46
N PRO A 14 1.26 28.49 -51.65
CA PRO A 14 2.26 29.43 -52.15
C PRO A 14 3.24 28.74 -53.12
N ILE A 15 3.54 29.40 -54.24
CA ILE A 15 4.46 28.87 -55.25
C ILE A 15 5.90 29.08 -54.77
N GLY A 16 6.60 27.97 -54.51
CA GLY A 16 8.06 27.97 -54.29
C GLY A 16 8.85 28.08 -55.60
N ARG A 17 10.17 27.82 -55.53
CA ARG A 17 11.04 27.83 -56.73
C ARG A 17 10.93 26.58 -57.61
N HIS A 18 10.12 25.60 -57.21
CA HIS A 18 9.98 24.31 -57.89
C HIS A 18 9.11 24.39 -59.16
N GLU A 19 9.41 23.53 -60.12
CA GLU A 19 8.66 23.42 -61.39
C GLU A 19 7.27 22.78 -61.21
N ARG A 20 7.09 21.98 -60.16
CA ARG A 20 5.82 21.34 -59.79
C ARG A 20 5.42 21.70 -58.36
N CYS A 21 4.13 21.82 -58.14
CA CYS A 21 3.54 21.99 -56.82
C CYS A 21 3.45 20.62 -56.10
N ALA A 22 3.33 20.64 -54.76
CA ALA A 22 3.10 19.44 -53.95
C ALA A 22 1.83 18.66 -54.32
N CYS A 23 0.84 19.32 -54.95
CA CYS A 23 -0.36 18.64 -55.47
C CYS A 23 -0.13 17.92 -56.82
N GLY A 24 1.06 18.04 -57.41
CA GLY A 24 1.44 17.46 -58.70
C GLY A 24 1.33 18.42 -59.89
N TRP A 25 0.64 19.57 -59.73
CA TRP A 25 0.45 20.53 -60.82
C TRP A 25 1.75 21.17 -61.28
N THR A 26 1.97 21.24 -62.59
CA THR A 26 3.13 21.88 -63.19
C THR A 26 2.95 23.41 -63.15
N LEU A 27 3.80 24.08 -62.38
CA LEU A 27 3.74 25.53 -62.14
C LEU A 27 4.44 26.33 -63.24
N ARG A 28 5.40 25.71 -63.94
CA ARG A 28 6.11 26.29 -65.08
C ARG A 28 5.88 25.39 -66.29
N THR A 29 4.97 25.80 -67.17
CA THR A 29 4.76 25.12 -68.45
C THR A 29 5.57 25.83 -69.54
N SER A 30 5.79 25.16 -70.67
CA SER A 30 6.36 25.78 -71.87
C SER A 30 5.40 26.76 -72.56
N TRP A 31 4.30 27.12 -71.90
CA TRP A 31 3.22 27.91 -72.46
C TRP A 31 3.57 29.40 -72.43
N THR A 32 3.72 30.00 -73.60
CA THR A 32 3.90 31.44 -73.83
C THR A 32 2.55 32.09 -74.16
N VAL A 33 2.28 33.28 -73.60
CA VAL A 33 1.06 34.04 -73.88
C VAL A 33 1.00 34.36 -75.38
N GLY A 34 0.02 33.80 -76.08
CA GLY A 34 -0.22 34.02 -77.51
C GLY A 34 0.03 32.83 -78.43
N GLU A 35 0.72 31.78 -77.97
CA GLU A 35 1.12 30.63 -78.81
C GLU A 35 0.51 29.28 -78.37
N GLY A 36 -0.21 29.24 -77.25
CA GLY A 36 -0.74 28.00 -76.69
C GLY A 36 -2.26 27.84 -76.78
N ASN A 37 -2.74 26.58 -76.77
CA ASN A 37 -4.16 26.24 -76.79
C ASN A 37 -4.81 26.55 -75.42
N ARG A 38 -5.42 27.73 -75.30
CA ARG A 38 -6.06 28.22 -74.07
C ARG A 38 -7.18 27.31 -73.56
N SER A 39 -7.96 26.68 -74.44
CA SER A 39 -9.04 25.78 -74.04
C SER A 39 -8.49 24.47 -73.48
N ALA A 40 -7.42 23.92 -74.07
CA ALA A 40 -6.75 22.74 -73.55
C ALA A 40 -6.16 22.99 -72.14
N PHE A 41 -5.50 24.12 -71.92
CA PHE A 41 -4.98 24.50 -70.59
C PHE A 41 -6.11 24.65 -69.56
N ALA A 42 -7.22 25.30 -69.94
CA ALA A 42 -8.36 25.46 -69.05
C ALA A 42 -8.99 24.10 -68.67
N ALA A 43 -9.10 23.17 -69.63
CA ALA A 43 -9.60 21.82 -69.39
C ALA A 43 -8.67 21.01 -68.47
N GLU A 44 -7.34 21.09 -68.69
CA GLU A 44 -6.34 20.43 -67.85
C GLU A 44 -6.38 20.97 -66.41
N LEU A 45 -6.49 22.29 -66.26
CA LEU A 45 -6.61 22.93 -64.95
C LEU A 45 -7.90 22.51 -64.23
N ALA A 46 -9.04 22.52 -64.93
CA ALA A 46 -10.32 22.10 -64.35
C ALA A 46 -10.27 20.62 -63.90
N SER A 47 -9.72 19.74 -64.73
CA SER A 47 -9.52 18.33 -64.38
C SER A 47 -8.61 18.15 -63.15
N ALA A 48 -7.49 18.89 -63.09
CA ALA A 48 -6.58 18.83 -61.94
C ALA A 48 -7.21 19.39 -60.65
N GLN A 49 -8.03 20.44 -60.76
CA GLN A 49 -8.80 21.00 -59.63
C GLN A 49 -9.82 19.99 -59.10
N LEU A 50 -10.60 19.39 -60.00
CA LEU A 50 -11.58 18.35 -59.65
C LEU A 50 -10.88 17.14 -59.00
N SER A 51 -9.80 16.63 -59.60
CA SER A 51 -9.02 15.52 -59.04
C SER A 51 -8.44 15.83 -57.66
N HIS A 52 -8.00 17.07 -57.41
CA HIS A 52 -7.57 17.50 -56.08
C HIS A 52 -8.72 17.48 -55.07
N ASP A 53 -9.89 18.00 -55.45
CA ASP A 53 -11.07 18.07 -54.59
C ASP A 53 -11.63 16.68 -54.27
N VAL A 54 -11.71 15.78 -55.26
CA VAL A 54 -12.15 14.39 -55.06
C VAL A 54 -11.20 13.64 -54.13
N ARG A 55 -9.87 13.82 -54.26
CA ARG A 55 -8.90 13.23 -53.32
C ARG A 55 -9.09 13.73 -51.89
N ALA A 56 -9.44 15.00 -51.69
CA ALA A 56 -9.76 15.53 -50.37
C ALA A 56 -11.05 14.91 -49.81
N ALA A 57 -12.08 14.75 -50.64
CA ALA A 57 -13.33 14.09 -50.24
C ALA A 57 -13.12 12.62 -49.86
N VAL A 58 -12.34 11.87 -50.65
CA VAL A 58 -11.98 10.47 -50.35
C VAL A 58 -11.22 10.35 -49.04
N ARG A 59 -10.21 11.20 -48.80
CA ARG A 59 -9.49 11.25 -47.52
C ARG A 59 -10.41 11.51 -46.34
N ALA A 60 -11.36 12.44 -46.51
CA ALA A 60 -12.29 12.82 -45.45
C ALA A 60 -13.36 11.75 -45.15
N GLY A 61 -13.56 10.78 -46.06
CA GLY A 61 -14.64 9.80 -45.99
C GLY A 61 -16.01 10.49 -46.01
N CYS A 62 -16.15 11.52 -46.85
CA CYS A 62 -17.40 12.24 -47.03
C CYS A 62 -18.38 11.45 -47.90
N ASP A 63 -19.66 11.68 -47.68
CA ASP A 63 -20.71 11.20 -48.57
C ASP A 63 -20.63 11.93 -49.92
N ARG A 64 -20.80 11.18 -51.02
CA ARG A 64 -20.58 11.70 -52.37
C ARG A 64 -21.62 12.76 -52.75
N ASP A 65 -22.88 12.53 -52.39
CA ASP A 65 -23.99 13.43 -52.70
C ASP A 65 -23.89 14.72 -51.88
N THR A 66 -23.45 14.59 -50.63
CA THR A 66 -23.28 15.71 -49.70
C THR A 66 -22.10 16.60 -50.08
N ILE A 67 -20.99 16.03 -50.59
CA ILE A 67 -19.79 16.80 -50.95
C ILE A 67 -19.83 17.35 -52.38
N ALA A 68 -20.65 16.81 -53.27
CA ALA A 68 -20.71 17.20 -54.68
C ALA A 68 -20.84 18.73 -54.89
N PRO A 69 -21.67 19.49 -54.13
CA PRO A 69 -21.77 20.94 -54.28
C PRO A 69 -20.49 21.72 -53.94
N LEU A 70 -19.53 21.08 -53.27
CA LEU A 70 -18.26 21.67 -52.86
C LEU A 70 -17.12 21.36 -53.86
N LEU A 71 -17.35 20.55 -54.89
CA LEU A 71 -16.31 20.19 -55.86
C LEU A 71 -16.25 21.20 -57.01
N ARG A 72 -15.04 21.46 -57.53
CA ARG A 72 -14.85 22.29 -58.74
C ARG A 72 -15.07 21.47 -60.02
N GLY A 73 -16.28 20.97 -60.21
CA GLY A 73 -16.71 20.15 -61.35
C GLY A 73 -17.57 18.96 -60.92
N GLU A 74 -18.08 18.21 -61.90
CA GLU A 74 -18.87 17.00 -61.66
C GLU A 74 -17.96 15.76 -61.77
N PRO A 75 -17.69 15.03 -60.67
CA PRO A 75 -16.85 13.85 -60.71
C PRO A 75 -17.57 12.66 -61.34
N THR A 76 -16.85 11.92 -62.18
CA THR A 76 -17.28 10.61 -62.67
C THR A 76 -16.93 9.51 -61.66
N ARG A 77 -17.49 8.31 -61.84
CA ARG A 77 -17.10 7.14 -61.03
C ARG A 77 -15.60 6.84 -61.13
N ALA A 78 -15.00 7.02 -62.31
CA ALA A 78 -13.58 6.79 -62.53
C ALA A 78 -12.70 7.78 -61.72
N ASP A 79 -13.15 9.02 -61.53
CA ASP A 79 -12.42 10.00 -60.70
C ASP A 79 -12.38 9.57 -59.23
N TRP A 80 -13.46 8.99 -58.72
CA TRP A 80 -13.52 8.43 -57.36
C TRP A 80 -12.62 7.22 -57.21
N ASP A 81 -12.71 6.25 -58.13
CA ASP A 81 -11.91 5.04 -58.09
C ASP A 81 -10.40 5.39 -58.14
N GLN A 82 -10.01 6.31 -59.02
CA GLN A 82 -8.62 6.80 -59.12
C GLN A 82 -8.17 7.51 -57.85
N ALA A 83 -9.04 8.30 -57.22
CA ALA A 83 -8.72 8.98 -55.97
C ALA A 83 -8.56 8.00 -54.80
N GLU A 84 -9.40 6.97 -54.72
CA GLU A 84 -9.29 5.89 -53.72
C GLU A 84 -7.95 5.16 -53.84
N GLU A 85 -7.49 4.84 -55.05
CA GLU A 85 -6.17 4.24 -55.29
C GLU A 85 -5.00 5.13 -54.84
N HIS A 86 -5.14 6.45 -54.98
CA HIS A 86 -4.08 7.41 -54.62
C HIS A 86 -4.05 7.78 -53.13
N VAL A 87 -5.12 7.51 -52.38
CA VAL A 87 -5.24 7.86 -50.96
C VAL A 87 -4.73 6.69 -50.10
N ALA A 88 -3.45 6.37 -50.25
CA ALA A 88 -2.73 5.52 -49.31
C ALA A 88 -2.02 6.38 -48.27
N ALA A 89 -2.43 6.28 -47.00
CA ALA A 89 -1.76 6.96 -45.91
C ALA A 89 -0.74 6.04 -45.24
N ARG A 90 0.46 6.57 -44.98
CA ARG A 90 1.43 5.89 -44.10
C ARG A 90 0.92 5.99 -42.67
N THR A 91 0.76 4.84 -42.02
CA THR A 91 0.49 4.75 -40.59
C THR A 91 1.79 4.52 -39.83
N GLU A 92 1.90 5.14 -38.67
CA GLU A 92 3.00 4.94 -37.72
C GLU A 92 2.38 4.73 -36.34
N PRO A 93 2.50 3.53 -35.75
CA PRO A 93 1.80 3.17 -34.53
C PRO A 93 2.27 4.04 -33.36
N LEU A 94 1.33 4.42 -32.49
CA LEU A 94 1.60 5.34 -31.38
C LEU A 94 2.46 4.72 -30.28
N GLN A 95 2.27 3.43 -29.98
CA GLN A 95 2.88 2.79 -28.81
C GLN A 95 4.42 2.86 -28.82
N PRO A 96 5.15 2.50 -29.89
CA PRO A 96 6.61 2.61 -29.91
C PRO A 96 7.11 4.05 -29.73
N VAL A 97 6.39 5.02 -30.30
CA VAL A 97 6.73 6.45 -30.20
C VAL A 97 6.61 6.93 -28.75
N LEU A 98 5.50 6.58 -28.07
CA LEU A 98 5.30 6.89 -26.66
C LEU A 98 6.32 6.19 -25.76
N THR A 99 6.55 4.89 -25.94
CA THR A 99 7.54 4.14 -25.14
C THR A 99 8.92 4.79 -25.23
N THR A 100 9.34 5.19 -26.43
CA THR A 100 10.64 5.86 -26.60
C THR A 100 10.66 7.27 -26.02
N ALA A 101 9.53 8.00 -26.10
CA ALA A 101 9.41 9.33 -25.51
C ALA A 101 9.52 9.27 -23.98
N PHE A 102 8.79 8.35 -23.33
CA PHE A 102 8.85 8.14 -21.89
C PHE A 102 10.24 7.69 -21.41
N ALA A 103 10.89 6.78 -22.15
CA ALA A 103 12.26 6.35 -21.83
C ALA A 103 13.29 7.49 -21.89
N SER A 104 12.98 8.59 -22.59
CA SER A 104 13.85 9.77 -22.69
C SER A 104 13.52 10.90 -21.70
N LEU A 105 12.44 10.76 -20.90
CA LEU A 105 12.07 11.78 -19.92
C LEU A 105 13.06 11.79 -18.75
N ALA A 106 13.66 12.94 -18.49
CA ALA A 106 14.42 13.16 -17.26
C ALA A 106 13.47 13.43 -16.06
N ALA A 107 13.98 13.31 -14.85
CA ALA A 107 13.24 13.61 -13.63
C ALA A 107 12.72 15.07 -13.66
N GLY A 108 11.43 15.25 -13.37
CA GLY A 108 10.77 16.57 -13.39
C GLY A 108 10.26 17.02 -14.75
N GLN A 109 10.63 16.33 -15.84
CA GLN A 109 10.10 16.63 -17.17
C GLN A 109 8.68 16.11 -17.35
N VAL A 110 8.01 16.73 -18.32
CA VAL A 110 6.63 16.42 -18.69
C VAL A 110 6.59 16.01 -20.16
N LEU A 111 5.81 14.98 -20.44
CA LEU A 111 5.39 14.62 -21.79
C LEU A 111 4.10 15.37 -22.12
N ALA A 112 4.09 16.13 -23.21
CA ALA A 112 2.86 16.68 -23.78
C ALA A 112 2.53 15.95 -25.08
N LEU A 113 1.36 15.32 -25.09
CA LEU A 113 0.84 14.55 -26.20
C LEU A 113 -0.21 15.39 -26.94
N VAL A 114 0.11 15.80 -28.16
CA VAL A 114 -0.73 16.62 -29.04
C VAL A 114 -1.49 15.68 -29.99
N GLU A 115 -2.68 15.28 -29.58
CA GLU A 115 -3.63 14.51 -30.39
C GLU A 115 -4.33 15.43 -31.39
N ILE A 116 -4.07 15.23 -32.69
CA ILE A 116 -4.65 16.02 -33.77
C ILE A 116 -5.80 15.23 -34.38
N GLY A 117 -7.01 15.51 -33.88
CA GLY A 117 -8.25 14.83 -34.22
C GLY A 117 -8.98 15.44 -35.41
N PRO A 118 -10.11 14.85 -35.82
CA PRO A 118 -10.96 15.37 -36.89
C PRO A 118 -11.84 16.57 -36.48
N GLN A 119 -11.98 16.85 -35.18
CA GLN A 119 -12.83 17.93 -34.64
C GLN A 119 -12.03 18.95 -33.83
N ASP A 120 -11.05 18.47 -33.07
CA ASP A 120 -10.22 19.28 -32.19
C ASP A 120 -8.75 18.84 -32.23
N ILE A 121 -7.91 19.68 -31.63
CA ILE A 121 -6.56 19.36 -31.22
C ILE A 121 -6.60 19.24 -29.70
N THR A 122 -6.33 18.03 -29.22
CA THR A 122 -6.31 17.70 -27.80
C THR A 122 -4.86 17.63 -27.31
N ILE A 123 -4.57 18.25 -26.17
CA ILE A 123 -3.28 18.17 -25.50
C ILE A 123 -3.46 17.45 -24.18
N THR A 124 -2.71 16.37 -24.01
CA THR A 124 -2.68 15.56 -22.80
C THR A 124 -1.32 15.69 -22.14
N ARG A 125 -1.30 16.18 -20.89
CA ARG A 125 -0.09 16.37 -20.10
C ARG A 125 0.14 15.17 -19.18
N ALA A 126 1.20 14.40 -19.43
CA ALA A 126 1.61 13.27 -18.59
C ALA A 126 2.97 13.58 -17.95
N ALA A 127 3.05 13.57 -16.62
CA ALA A 127 4.31 13.71 -15.92
C ALA A 127 5.10 12.40 -15.94
N ALA A 128 6.43 12.49 -15.90
CA ALA A 128 7.29 11.33 -15.66
C ALA A 128 7.21 10.83 -14.21
N ALA A 129 6.70 11.63 -13.28
CA ALA A 129 6.56 11.19 -11.89
C ALA A 129 5.52 10.06 -11.78
N ASP A 130 5.73 9.15 -10.84
CA ASP A 130 4.75 8.12 -10.53
C ASP A 130 3.38 8.79 -10.27
N PRO A 131 2.30 8.36 -10.94
CA PRO A 131 1.02 9.03 -10.85
C PRO A 131 0.54 9.11 -9.40
N ASP A 132 -0.17 10.19 -9.05
CA ASP A 132 -0.85 10.27 -7.75
C ASP A 132 -1.88 9.13 -7.68
N PRO A 133 -1.90 8.34 -6.60
CA PRO A 133 -2.91 7.30 -6.44
C PRO A 133 -4.30 7.94 -6.41
N GLY A 134 -5.09 7.69 -7.45
CA GLY A 134 -6.43 8.27 -7.61
C GLY A 134 -6.45 9.67 -8.21
N GLY A 135 -5.30 10.26 -8.57
CA GLY A 135 -5.25 11.48 -9.37
C GLY A 135 -5.65 11.19 -10.83
N PRO A 136 -6.24 12.17 -11.55
CA PRO A 136 -6.45 12.01 -12.98
C PRO A 136 -5.10 11.78 -13.67
N PRO A 137 -4.95 10.73 -14.51
CA PRO A 137 -3.66 10.29 -15.03
C PRO A 137 -2.98 11.34 -15.93
N ALA A 138 -3.74 12.34 -16.41
CA ALA A 138 -3.23 13.46 -17.18
C ALA A 138 -4.25 14.61 -17.17
N GLU A 139 -3.75 15.86 -17.16
CA GLU A 139 -4.58 17.01 -17.50
C GLU A 139 -4.81 17.02 -19.01
N ARG A 140 -6.08 17.13 -19.42
CA ARG A 140 -6.48 17.13 -20.83
C ARG A 140 -7.18 18.44 -21.16
N ARG A 141 -6.70 19.14 -22.18
CA ARG A 141 -7.34 20.33 -22.75
C ARG A 141 -7.56 20.11 -24.23
N SER A 142 -8.73 20.45 -24.74
CA SER A 142 -9.08 20.27 -26.15
C SER A 142 -9.43 21.63 -26.77
N GLN A 143 -8.90 21.89 -27.96
CA GLN A 143 -9.15 23.11 -28.71
C GLN A 143 -9.77 22.77 -30.07
N PRO A 144 -11.03 23.17 -30.34
CA PRO A 144 -11.68 22.95 -31.63
C PRO A 144 -10.87 23.54 -32.79
N TRP A 145 -10.87 22.87 -33.94
CA TRP A 145 -10.19 23.36 -35.14
C TRP A 145 -10.61 24.77 -35.55
N ARG A 146 -11.86 25.16 -35.30
CA ARG A 146 -12.39 26.49 -35.62
C ARG A 146 -11.87 27.59 -34.71
N GLU A 147 -11.35 27.28 -33.54
CA GLU A 147 -10.66 28.28 -32.70
C GLU A 147 -9.26 28.54 -33.23
N VAL A 148 -8.59 27.50 -33.75
CA VAL A 148 -7.27 27.62 -34.39
C VAL A 148 -7.39 28.26 -35.78
N LEU A 149 -8.41 27.86 -36.53
CA LEU A 149 -8.69 28.29 -37.91
C LEU A 149 -10.15 28.75 -38.03
N PRO A 150 -10.47 30.01 -37.65
CA PRO A 150 -11.84 30.54 -37.66
C PRO A 150 -12.53 30.56 -39.02
N MET A 151 -11.76 30.49 -40.11
CA MET A 151 -12.29 30.42 -41.48
C MET A 151 -12.86 29.05 -41.85
N LEU A 152 -12.66 28.01 -41.03
CA LEU A 152 -13.21 26.70 -41.33
C LEU A 152 -14.72 26.65 -41.11
N ALA A 153 -15.37 25.79 -41.90
CA ALA A 153 -16.81 25.59 -41.85
C ALA A 153 -17.29 25.10 -40.48
N ALA A 154 -18.48 25.53 -40.09
CA ALA A 154 -19.15 25.06 -38.87
C ALA A 154 -19.75 23.66 -39.04
N ASP A 155 -20.18 23.34 -40.25
CA ASP A 155 -20.70 22.02 -40.60
C ASP A 155 -19.60 20.96 -40.50
N ALA A 156 -19.92 19.83 -39.86
CA ALA A 156 -18.94 18.80 -39.54
C ALA A 156 -18.38 18.13 -40.80
N GLU A 157 -19.19 17.95 -41.84
CA GLU A 157 -18.74 17.28 -43.06
C GLU A 157 -17.86 18.20 -43.91
N HIS A 158 -18.28 19.45 -44.08
CA HIS A 158 -17.48 20.46 -44.74
C HIS A 158 -16.16 20.73 -43.99
N LEU A 159 -16.18 20.74 -42.65
CA LEU A 159 -14.96 20.83 -41.84
C LEU A 159 -14.00 19.67 -42.15
N ARG A 160 -14.49 18.42 -42.14
CA ARG A 160 -13.65 17.24 -42.46
C ARG A 160 -13.05 17.34 -43.86
N TYR A 161 -13.84 17.78 -44.84
CA TYR A 161 -13.37 18.01 -46.21
C TYR A 161 -12.25 19.06 -46.29
N GLN A 162 -12.42 20.20 -45.62
CA GLN A 162 -11.39 21.25 -45.55
C GLN A 162 -10.13 20.76 -44.83
N LEU A 163 -10.25 20.03 -43.71
CA LEU A 163 -9.13 19.42 -43.00
C LEU A 163 -8.37 18.39 -43.85
N ALA A 164 -9.08 17.68 -44.73
CA ALA A 164 -8.48 16.74 -45.68
C ALA A 164 -7.80 17.43 -46.88
N GLY A 165 -7.95 18.75 -47.06
CA GLY A 165 -7.29 19.54 -48.11
C GLY A 165 -8.24 20.18 -49.14
N GLY A 166 -9.55 20.11 -48.92
CA GLY A 166 -10.56 20.81 -49.71
C GLY A 166 -10.43 22.33 -49.60
N LEU A 167 -10.74 23.05 -50.68
CA LEU A 167 -10.41 24.48 -50.80
C LEU A 167 -11.62 25.42 -50.82
N VAL A 168 -12.83 24.89 -50.65
CA VAL A 168 -14.04 25.71 -50.66
C VAL A 168 -14.05 26.67 -49.49
N GLY A 169 -14.24 27.96 -49.80
CA GLY A 169 -14.38 29.02 -48.80
C GLY A 169 -13.12 29.33 -47.99
N VAL A 170 -11.96 28.74 -48.31
CA VAL A 170 -10.73 28.89 -47.50
C VAL A 170 -9.57 29.51 -48.29
N ASP A 171 -8.83 30.37 -47.60
CA ASP A 171 -7.53 30.88 -48.04
C ASP A 171 -6.42 30.00 -47.45
N ARG A 172 -5.73 29.27 -48.33
CA ARG A 172 -4.68 28.34 -47.93
C ARG A 172 -3.45 29.02 -47.33
N ALA A 173 -3.13 30.23 -47.80
CA ALA A 173 -2.00 30.99 -47.28
C ALA A 173 -2.30 31.48 -45.86
N GLU A 174 -3.51 31.97 -45.61
CA GLU A 174 -3.95 32.36 -44.27
C GLU A 174 -3.94 31.18 -43.30
N ILE A 175 -4.42 30.00 -43.73
CA ILE A 175 -4.37 28.79 -42.90
C ILE A 175 -2.93 28.46 -42.50
N SER A 176 -2.00 28.45 -43.44
CA SER A 176 -0.59 28.11 -43.17
C SER A 176 0.04 29.08 -42.16
N VAL A 177 -0.25 30.39 -42.27
CA VAL A 177 0.21 31.41 -41.31
C VAL A 177 -0.38 31.17 -39.92
N ARG A 178 -1.67 30.85 -39.81
CA ARG A 178 -2.31 30.58 -38.51
C ARG A 178 -1.80 29.30 -37.85
N LEU A 179 -1.58 28.23 -38.62
CA LEU A 179 -0.99 27.01 -38.09
C LEU A 179 0.44 27.22 -37.60
N ALA A 180 1.24 28.03 -38.31
CA ALA A 180 2.56 28.42 -37.85
C ALA A 180 2.48 29.18 -36.51
N GLY A 181 1.64 30.20 -36.42
CA GLY A 181 1.47 30.99 -35.19
C GLY A 181 0.95 30.16 -34.02
N TRP A 182 0.03 29.22 -34.26
CA TRP A 182 -0.44 28.29 -33.23
C TRP A 182 0.67 27.35 -32.77
N ALA A 183 1.45 26.79 -33.69
CA ALA A 183 2.57 25.91 -33.36
C ALA A 183 3.65 26.63 -32.54
N GLU A 184 3.95 27.90 -32.85
CA GLU A 184 4.87 28.74 -32.09
C GLU A 184 4.33 29.06 -30.68
N GLY A 185 3.02 29.29 -30.56
CA GLY A 185 2.35 29.63 -29.30
C GLY A 185 2.01 28.43 -28.41
N LEU A 186 2.19 27.18 -28.88
CA LEU A 186 1.72 25.96 -28.23
C LEU A 186 2.12 25.88 -26.74
N LEU A 187 3.41 26.05 -26.43
CA LEU A 187 3.89 25.87 -25.06
C LEU A 187 3.30 26.94 -24.12
N ALA A 188 3.20 28.19 -24.58
CA ALA A 188 2.65 29.29 -23.79
C ALA A 188 1.13 29.13 -23.58
N ALA A 189 0.39 28.77 -24.62
CA ALA A 189 -1.07 28.63 -24.57
C ALA A 189 -1.53 27.51 -23.62
N PHE A 190 -0.70 26.49 -23.42
CA PHE A 190 -0.99 25.33 -22.57
C PHE A 190 -0.11 25.26 -21.32
N GLU A 191 0.59 26.34 -20.98
CA GLU A 191 1.43 26.46 -19.77
C GLU A 191 2.44 25.31 -19.63
N LEU A 192 2.97 24.84 -20.75
CA LEU A 192 3.91 23.73 -20.80
C LEU A 192 5.34 24.23 -20.53
N PRO A 193 6.13 23.54 -19.69
CA PRO A 193 7.54 23.84 -19.49
C PRO A 193 8.32 23.83 -20.82
N GLY A 194 9.30 24.72 -20.98
CA GLY A 194 10.10 24.85 -22.20
C GLY A 194 10.93 23.60 -22.54
N ASP A 195 11.17 22.72 -21.57
CA ASP A 195 11.89 21.47 -21.70
C ASP A 195 10.98 20.24 -21.83
N SER A 196 9.68 20.45 -22.06
CA SER A 196 8.71 19.37 -22.27
C SER A 196 9.08 18.51 -23.49
N VAL A 197 8.88 17.19 -23.36
CA VAL A 197 8.97 16.28 -24.50
C VAL A 197 7.64 16.30 -25.23
N LEU A 198 7.66 16.57 -26.53
CA LEU A 198 6.44 16.66 -27.35
C LEU A 198 6.28 15.43 -28.24
N VAL A 199 5.07 14.88 -28.25
CA VAL A 199 4.64 13.84 -29.19
C VAL A 199 3.38 14.32 -29.88
N ALA A 200 3.37 14.39 -31.21
CA ALA A 200 2.16 14.69 -31.98
C ALA A 200 1.56 13.41 -32.57
N VAL A 201 0.24 13.25 -32.51
CA VAL A 201 -0.46 12.08 -33.05
C VAL A 201 -1.46 12.53 -34.10
N ASN A 202 -1.22 12.18 -35.36
CA ASN A 202 -2.21 12.36 -36.40
C ASN A 202 -3.25 11.23 -36.32
N ARG A 203 -4.48 11.58 -35.94
CA ARG A 203 -5.60 10.64 -35.78
C ARG A 203 -6.31 10.32 -37.10
N ARG A 204 -5.98 11.05 -38.15
CA ARG A 204 -6.45 10.83 -39.52
C ARG A 204 -5.24 10.85 -40.48
N PRO A 205 -4.44 9.77 -40.50
CA PRO A 205 -3.34 9.65 -41.43
C PRO A 205 -3.78 9.96 -42.87
N GLY A 206 -3.01 10.80 -43.57
CA GLY A 206 -3.32 11.24 -44.94
C GLY A 206 -4.13 12.54 -45.05
N TRP A 207 -4.69 13.08 -43.97
CA TRP A 207 -5.33 14.40 -44.00
C TRP A 207 -4.31 15.52 -44.11
N THR A 208 -4.58 16.50 -44.98
CA THR A 208 -3.63 17.55 -45.34
C THR A 208 -3.32 18.50 -44.18
N LEU A 209 -4.34 19.03 -43.48
CA LEU A 209 -4.14 20.03 -42.41
C LEU A 209 -3.46 19.46 -41.16
N PRO A 210 -3.82 18.27 -40.64
CA PRO A 210 -3.07 17.62 -39.57
C PRO A 210 -1.58 17.41 -39.89
N VAL A 211 -1.25 17.00 -41.12
CA VAL A 211 0.15 16.82 -41.55
C VAL A 211 0.89 18.16 -41.57
N GLU A 212 0.28 19.19 -42.16
CA GLU A 212 0.87 20.53 -42.17
C GLU A 212 1.13 21.06 -40.75
N LEU A 213 0.17 20.90 -39.84
CA LEU A 213 0.34 21.29 -38.44
C LEU A 213 1.51 20.55 -37.78
N ILE A 214 1.65 19.24 -37.98
CA ILE A 214 2.80 18.47 -37.47
C ILE A 214 4.11 19.01 -38.05
N ASP A 215 4.15 19.39 -39.33
CA ASP A 215 5.35 19.95 -39.95
C ASP A 215 5.70 21.33 -39.38
N HIS A 216 4.72 22.18 -39.08
CA HIS A 216 4.97 23.43 -38.33
C HIS A 216 5.49 23.14 -36.92
N LEU A 217 4.86 22.20 -36.21
CA LEU A 217 5.29 21.80 -34.88
C LEU A 217 6.73 21.25 -34.87
N ARG A 218 7.14 20.48 -35.87
CA ARG A 218 8.54 20.02 -36.02
C ARG A 218 9.52 21.15 -36.26
N ARG A 219 9.13 22.19 -37.01
CA ARG A 219 9.98 23.37 -37.24
C ARG A 219 10.19 24.16 -35.95
N CYS A 220 9.13 24.36 -35.17
CA CYS A 220 9.19 25.07 -33.89
C CYS A 220 9.84 24.21 -32.78
N HIS A 221 9.67 22.89 -32.85
CA HIS A 221 10.16 21.94 -31.86
C HIS A 221 10.92 20.77 -32.54
N PRO A 222 12.23 20.94 -32.84
CA PRO A 222 13.01 19.94 -33.58
C PRO A 222 13.11 18.56 -32.94
N ARG A 223 12.84 18.45 -31.63
CA ARG A 223 12.82 17.18 -30.89
C ARG A 223 11.45 16.49 -30.86
N LEU A 224 10.43 17.10 -31.48
CA LEU A 224 9.09 16.54 -31.54
C LEU A 224 9.10 15.21 -32.28
N ARG A 225 8.51 14.20 -31.64
CA ARG A 225 8.23 12.90 -32.25
C ARG A 225 6.81 12.93 -32.78
N ALA A 226 6.53 12.21 -33.87
CA ALA A 226 5.18 12.11 -34.38
C ALA A 226 4.78 10.66 -34.59
N ALA A 227 3.49 10.38 -34.49
CA ALA A 227 2.85 9.13 -34.86
C ALA A 227 1.66 9.42 -35.79
N ALA A 228 1.26 8.43 -36.57
CA ALA A 228 0.11 8.50 -37.46
C ALA A 228 -0.77 7.27 -37.19
N ASP A 229 -1.66 7.40 -36.21
CA ASP A 229 -2.41 6.30 -35.63
C ASP A 229 -3.89 6.68 -35.44
N ALA A 230 -4.76 5.97 -36.15
CA ALA A 230 -6.20 6.18 -36.12
C ALA A 230 -6.90 5.52 -34.92
N GLY A 231 -6.18 4.78 -34.05
CA GLY A 231 -6.66 3.98 -32.91
C GLY A 231 -7.35 4.78 -31.79
N GLU A 232 -7.08 4.55 -30.50
CA GLU A 232 -7.44 5.50 -29.44
C GLU A 232 -6.20 5.84 -28.64
N VAL A 233 -5.99 7.13 -28.33
CA VAL A 233 -4.76 7.58 -27.67
C VAL A 233 -4.74 7.18 -26.19
N ALA A 234 -5.84 7.38 -25.48
CA ALA A 234 -5.90 7.18 -24.03
C ALA A 234 -5.56 5.74 -23.60
N PRO A 235 -6.12 4.67 -24.21
CA PRO A 235 -5.77 3.29 -23.83
C PRO A 235 -4.29 2.96 -24.08
N VAL A 236 -3.69 3.50 -25.15
CA VAL A 236 -2.27 3.30 -25.46
C VAL A 236 -1.40 4.02 -24.44
N LEU A 237 -1.74 5.26 -24.10
CA LEU A 237 -1.05 6.04 -23.07
C LEU A 237 -1.11 5.33 -21.71
N THR A 238 -2.28 4.86 -21.28
CA THR A 238 -2.45 4.12 -20.03
C THR A 238 -1.59 2.86 -20.00
N ARG A 239 -1.55 2.09 -21.10
CA ARG A 239 -0.71 0.90 -21.20
C ARG A 239 0.78 1.22 -21.08
N VAL A 240 1.24 2.24 -21.81
CA VAL A 240 2.65 2.64 -21.78
C VAL A 240 3.06 3.14 -20.40
N LEU A 241 2.20 3.93 -19.73
CA LEU A 241 2.42 4.39 -18.35
C LEU A 241 2.50 3.22 -17.36
N ALA A 242 1.63 2.22 -17.50
CA ALA A 242 1.63 1.04 -16.63
C ALA A 242 2.91 0.18 -16.76
N GLU A 243 3.60 0.26 -17.90
CA GLU A 243 4.82 -0.50 -18.19
C GLU A 243 6.11 0.26 -17.81
N GLN A 244 6.01 1.52 -17.37
CA GLN A 244 7.17 2.31 -16.97
C GLN A 244 7.84 1.74 -15.70
N PRO A 245 9.17 1.86 -15.61
CA PRO A 245 9.88 1.58 -14.35
C PRO A 245 9.54 2.65 -13.30
N LEU A 246 9.65 2.29 -12.01
CA LEU A 246 9.49 3.23 -10.90
C LEU A 246 10.53 4.34 -10.94
N HIS A 247 10.08 5.58 -10.75
CA HIS A 247 10.96 6.74 -10.65
C HIS A 247 11.49 6.95 -9.23
N THR A 248 10.80 6.45 -8.20
CA THR A 248 11.23 6.49 -6.80
C THR A 248 11.01 5.14 -6.13
N SER A 249 11.78 4.84 -5.09
CA SER A 249 11.60 3.61 -4.31
C SER A 249 10.31 3.66 -3.50
N TYR A 250 9.67 2.51 -3.32
CA TYR A 250 8.51 2.35 -2.44
C TYR A 250 8.89 1.50 -1.23
N GLY A 251 8.33 1.86 -0.07
CA GLY A 251 8.53 1.11 1.16
C GLY A 251 7.26 0.95 1.97
N LEU A 252 7.17 -0.13 2.72
CA LEU A 252 6.14 -0.35 3.72
C LEU A 252 6.47 0.48 4.96
N LEU A 253 5.57 1.35 5.40
CA LEU A 253 5.71 2.10 6.63
C LEU A 253 5.61 1.16 7.82
N THR A 254 6.67 1.11 8.62
CA THR A 254 6.76 0.31 9.85
C THR A 254 7.11 1.20 11.02
N ALA A 255 6.77 0.74 12.22
CA ALA A 255 7.19 1.38 13.46
C ALA A 255 8.50 0.77 13.95
N GLU A 256 9.42 1.65 14.33
CA GLU A 256 10.63 1.33 15.08
C GLU A 256 10.47 1.86 16.50
N VAL A 257 10.83 1.04 17.49
CA VAL A 257 10.70 1.38 18.90
C VAL A 257 12.09 1.51 19.51
N GLY A 258 12.41 2.72 19.98
CA GLY A 258 13.65 3.01 20.70
C GLY A 258 13.71 2.34 22.07
N ARG A 259 14.91 2.28 22.66
CA ARG A 259 15.11 1.68 24.01
C ARG A 259 14.33 2.39 25.12
N ASP A 260 14.01 3.67 24.92
CA ASP A 260 13.22 4.50 25.81
C ASP A 260 11.71 4.48 25.49
N GLY A 261 11.30 3.61 24.57
CA GLY A 261 9.92 3.45 24.13
C GLY A 261 9.48 4.46 23.06
N THR A 262 10.35 5.36 22.58
CA THR A 262 10.01 6.30 21.51
C THR A 262 9.68 5.57 20.21
N ILE A 263 8.63 6.01 19.51
CA ILE A 263 8.20 5.41 18.24
C ILE A 263 8.63 6.31 17.09
N ARG A 264 9.26 5.70 16.08
CA ARG A 264 9.59 6.35 14.81
C ARG A 264 9.01 5.55 13.65
N LEU A 265 8.29 6.22 12.75
CA LEU A 265 7.76 5.60 11.55
C LEU A 265 8.78 5.69 10.41
N ALA A 266 9.24 4.54 9.92
CA ALA A 266 10.23 4.43 8.86
C ALA A 266 9.77 3.47 7.76
N PRO A 267 10.00 3.83 6.47
CA PRO A 267 9.71 2.93 5.36
C PRO A 267 10.74 1.80 5.31
N ARG A 268 10.28 0.55 5.32
CA ARG A 268 11.05 -0.64 4.96
C ARG A 268 10.96 -0.86 3.45
N PRO A 269 12.08 -0.99 2.72
CA PRO A 269 12.06 -1.14 1.26
C PRO A 269 11.17 -2.29 0.78
N LEU A 270 10.32 -2.02 -0.21
CA LEU A 270 9.56 -3.03 -0.97
C LEU A 270 10.02 -3.08 -2.42
N PHE A 271 10.03 -1.92 -3.08
CA PHE A 271 10.41 -1.78 -4.49
C PHE A 271 11.48 -0.70 -4.63
N ALA A 272 12.52 -0.99 -5.39
CA ALA A 272 13.58 -0.05 -5.71
C ALA A 272 13.18 0.83 -6.91
N GLN A 273 13.83 1.99 -7.03
CA GLN A 273 13.80 2.77 -8.26
C GLN A 273 14.27 1.88 -9.43
N GLY A 274 13.60 1.96 -10.57
CA GLY A 274 13.85 1.11 -11.74
C GLY A 274 13.02 -0.17 -11.80
N ASP A 275 12.36 -0.56 -10.71
CA ASP A 275 11.48 -1.73 -10.69
C ASP A 275 10.28 -1.56 -11.60
N ARG A 276 9.82 -2.65 -12.24
CA ARG A 276 8.73 -2.64 -13.21
C ARG A 276 7.49 -3.35 -12.69
N ALA A 277 6.36 -3.09 -13.35
CA ALA A 277 5.10 -3.77 -13.09
C ALA A 277 5.24 -5.30 -13.04
N ARG A 278 4.39 -5.93 -12.22
CA ARG A 278 4.36 -7.36 -11.86
C ARG A 278 5.51 -7.82 -10.97
N LYS A 279 6.44 -6.94 -10.57
CA LYS A 279 7.43 -7.29 -9.56
C LYS A 279 6.73 -7.52 -8.22
N THR A 280 7.06 -8.63 -7.57
CA THR A 280 6.60 -8.94 -6.22
C THR A 280 7.72 -8.73 -5.21
N ALA A 281 7.38 -8.23 -4.04
CA ALA A 281 8.30 -8.06 -2.91
C ALA A 281 7.65 -8.60 -1.63
N THR A 282 8.49 -9.09 -0.73
CA THR A 282 8.06 -9.61 0.57
C THR A 282 8.87 -8.95 1.67
N VAL A 283 8.20 -8.44 2.70
CA VAL A 283 8.82 -7.95 3.93
C VAL A 283 8.17 -8.64 5.12
N THR A 284 8.98 -9.08 6.08
CA THR A 284 8.46 -9.67 7.32
C THR A 284 8.26 -8.57 8.35
N VAL A 285 7.07 -8.55 8.95
CA VAL A 285 6.72 -7.58 10.00
C VAL A 285 6.12 -8.29 11.21
N ARG A 286 6.05 -7.63 12.36
CA ARG A 286 5.39 -8.16 13.56
C ARG A 286 4.33 -7.19 14.06
N CYS A 287 3.22 -7.72 14.57
CA CYS A 287 2.24 -6.88 15.27
C CYS A 287 2.75 -6.61 16.70
N PRO A 288 2.79 -5.35 17.16
CA PRO A 288 3.19 -5.03 18.52
C PRO A 288 2.25 -5.70 19.55
N PRO A 289 2.77 -6.13 20.72
CA PRO A 289 1.94 -6.64 21.82
C PRO A 289 0.97 -5.57 22.37
N GLY A 290 -0.13 -5.96 23.00
CA GLY A 290 -1.17 -5.03 23.47
C GLY A 290 -2.15 -4.55 22.38
N GLY A 291 -1.91 -4.90 21.12
CA GLY A 291 -2.88 -4.72 20.06
C GLY A 291 -4.09 -5.64 20.25
N THR A 292 -5.11 -5.21 21.01
CA THR A 292 -6.47 -5.79 20.88
C THR A 292 -6.80 -5.94 19.39
N HIS A 293 -7.46 -7.05 18.98
CA HIS A 293 -7.82 -7.53 17.62
C HIS A 293 -8.33 -6.51 16.56
N ASN A 294 -7.68 -5.37 16.44
CA ASN A 294 -8.03 -4.21 15.64
C ASN A 294 -7.03 -4.06 14.51
N ASP A 295 -7.52 -3.51 13.40
CA ASP A 295 -6.86 -3.59 12.11
C ASP A 295 -5.52 -2.84 12.11
N SER A 296 -4.42 -3.59 12.02
CA SER A 296 -3.09 -3.07 11.71
C SER A 296 -3.10 -2.40 10.34
N VAL A 297 -2.37 -1.29 10.21
CA VAL A 297 -2.26 -0.54 8.98
C VAL A 297 -0.98 -0.94 8.25
N LEU A 298 -1.13 -1.46 7.04
CA LEU A 298 -0.06 -1.67 6.08
C LEU A 298 -0.10 -0.50 5.09
N ALA A 299 0.75 0.51 5.27
CA ALA A 299 0.82 1.67 4.39
C ALA A 299 2.08 1.61 3.53
N VAL A 300 1.94 1.67 2.20
CA VAL A 300 3.06 1.76 1.27
C VAL A 300 3.25 3.20 0.87
N VAL A 301 4.47 3.71 1.01
CA VAL A 301 4.84 5.10 0.72
C VAL A 301 6.01 5.15 -0.26
N THR A 302 6.13 6.26 -0.99
CA THR A 302 7.31 6.57 -1.80
C THR A 302 8.51 6.95 -0.94
N GLY A 303 9.71 7.04 -1.52
CA GLY A 303 10.92 7.54 -0.85
C GLY A 303 10.78 8.99 -0.33
N THR A 304 9.90 9.78 -0.95
CA THR A 304 9.52 11.13 -0.50
C THR A 304 8.35 11.13 0.50
N ARG A 305 7.97 9.96 1.02
CA ARG A 305 6.85 9.75 1.95
C ARG A 305 5.49 10.21 1.41
N ARG A 306 5.22 10.02 0.12
CA ARG A 306 3.86 10.11 -0.42
C ARG A 306 3.16 8.77 -0.29
N LEU A 307 1.90 8.74 0.18
CA LEU A 307 1.14 7.50 0.25
C LEU A 307 0.87 6.95 -1.16
N VAL A 308 1.15 5.66 -1.37
CA VAL A 308 0.83 4.91 -2.59
C VAL A 308 -0.45 4.09 -2.39
N GLY A 309 -0.57 3.46 -1.22
CA GLY A 309 -1.76 2.71 -0.83
C GLY A 309 -1.69 2.32 0.64
N ALA A 310 -2.86 2.13 1.26
CA ALA A 310 -2.95 1.66 2.63
C ALA A 310 -4.02 0.59 2.76
N TRP A 311 -3.77 -0.36 3.66
CA TRP A 311 -4.69 -1.44 3.96
C TRP A 311 -4.80 -1.67 5.47
N SER A 312 -6.01 -1.94 5.93
CA SER A 312 -6.34 -2.34 7.29
C SER A 312 -6.47 -3.87 7.35
N VAL A 313 -5.76 -4.53 8.25
CA VAL A 313 -5.76 -5.99 8.40
C VAL A 313 -5.54 -6.46 9.83
N ARG A 314 -6.15 -7.57 10.23
CA ARG A 314 -5.93 -8.17 11.55
C ARG A 314 -4.69 -9.05 11.55
N LEU A 315 -3.67 -8.64 12.32
CA LEU A 315 -2.46 -9.41 12.56
C LEU A 315 -2.49 -10.02 13.96
N ARG A 316 -1.93 -11.22 14.12
CA ARG A 316 -1.73 -11.82 15.45
C ARG A 316 -0.52 -11.16 16.12
N PRO A 317 -0.63 -10.67 17.37
CA PRO A 317 0.51 -10.14 18.12
C PRO A 317 1.69 -11.11 18.20
N GLY A 318 2.92 -10.59 18.18
CA GLY A 318 4.16 -11.35 18.43
C GLY A 318 4.61 -12.32 17.32
N VAL A 319 3.72 -12.73 16.41
CA VAL A 319 4.04 -13.65 15.31
C VAL A 319 4.59 -12.86 14.11
N PRO A 320 5.75 -13.26 13.54
CA PRO A 320 6.23 -12.74 12.27
C PRO A 320 5.23 -13.03 11.14
N VAL A 321 4.83 -12.00 10.40
CA VAL A 321 3.90 -12.10 9.28
C VAL A 321 4.58 -11.62 7.99
N PRO A 322 4.62 -12.44 6.93
CA PRO A 322 5.09 -12.00 5.63
C PRO A 322 4.04 -11.11 4.96
N VAL A 323 4.42 -9.87 4.71
CA VAL A 323 3.67 -8.92 3.89
C VAL A 323 4.19 -9.01 2.48
N GLN A 324 3.37 -9.54 1.57
CA GLN A 324 3.71 -9.66 0.16
C GLN A 324 2.91 -8.65 -0.64
N ALA A 325 3.60 -7.86 -1.45
CA ALA A 325 3.02 -6.87 -2.33
C ALA A 325 3.48 -7.07 -3.77
N GLU A 326 2.65 -6.68 -4.72
CA GLU A 326 2.97 -6.60 -6.14
C GLU A 326 2.86 -5.16 -6.60
N LEU A 327 3.88 -4.71 -7.34
CA LEU A 327 3.80 -3.46 -8.07
C LEU A 327 2.96 -3.70 -9.33
N ALA A 328 1.69 -3.30 -9.33
CA ALA A 328 0.82 -3.49 -10.50
C ALA A 328 1.14 -2.49 -11.63
N ALA A 329 1.49 -1.26 -11.24
CA ALA A 329 1.98 -0.19 -12.10
C ALA A 329 2.66 0.88 -11.21
N PRO A 330 3.45 1.81 -11.76
CA PRO A 330 3.85 3.01 -11.02
C PRO A 330 2.63 3.70 -10.38
N GLY A 331 2.74 4.05 -9.10
CA GLY A 331 1.64 4.61 -8.30
C GLY A 331 0.56 3.61 -7.85
N LEU A 332 0.67 2.33 -8.22
CA LEU A 332 -0.31 1.29 -7.89
C LEU A 332 0.35 0.03 -7.34
N VAL A 333 0.14 -0.22 -6.05
CA VAL A 333 0.59 -1.43 -5.36
C VAL A 333 -0.62 -2.27 -4.97
N ARG A 334 -0.55 -3.58 -5.21
CA ARG A 334 -1.53 -4.56 -4.76
C ARG A 334 -0.96 -5.37 -3.62
N LEU A 335 -1.66 -5.43 -2.50
CA LEU A 335 -1.32 -6.32 -1.41
C LEU A 335 -1.80 -7.75 -1.73
N ILE A 336 -0.90 -8.72 -1.67
CA ILE A 336 -1.18 -10.15 -1.90
C ILE A 336 -1.41 -10.86 -0.55
N SER A 337 -0.55 -10.59 0.42
CA SER A 337 -0.59 -11.16 1.78
C SER A 337 -0.30 -10.07 2.79
N PRO A 338 -0.94 -10.06 3.97
CA PRO A 338 -1.92 -11.02 4.50
C PRO A 338 -3.30 -10.97 3.82
N ALA A 339 -3.99 -12.12 3.79
CA ALA A 339 -5.36 -12.22 3.29
C ALA A 339 -6.34 -11.45 4.20
N GLY A 340 -7.46 -10.99 3.62
CA GLY A 340 -8.50 -10.26 4.35
C GLY A 340 -8.19 -8.79 4.61
N ALA A 341 -7.07 -8.27 4.11
CA ALA A 341 -6.74 -6.86 4.14
C ALA A 341 -7.75 -6.03 3.33
N ARG A 342 -8.20 -4.92 3.89
CA ARG A 342 -9.20 -4.03 3.28
C ARG A 342 -8.57 -2.67 2.96
N PRO A 343 -8.91 -2.03 1.83
CA PRO A 343 -8.41 -0.71 1.50
C PRO A 343 -8.71 0.30 2.62
N ASP A 344 -7.69 1.07 2.99
CA ASP A 344 -7.79 2.15 3.96
C ASP A 344 -7.75 3.49 3.22
N ARG A 345 -8.75 4.35 3.47
CA ARG A 345 -8.93 5.62 2.74
C ARG A 345 -8.34 6.83 3.46
N ARG A 346 -7.74 6.64 4.64
CA ARG A 346 -7.12 7.73 5.39
C ARG A 346 -5.87 8.24 4.67
N SER A 347 -5.62 9.55 4.76
CA SER A 347 -4.39 10.15 4.25
C SER A 347 -3.19 9.71 5.08
N LEU A 348 -1.97 9.90 4.56
CA LEU A 348 -0.77 9.57 5.34
C LEU A 348 -0.74 10.28 6.70
N ALA A 349 -1.02 11.58 6.72
CA ALA A 349 -1.05 12.37 7.96
C ALA A 349 -2.09 11.83 8.97
N GLN A 350 -3.27 11.40 8.49
CA GLN A 350 -4.29 10.78 9.34
C GLN A 350 -3.84 9.43 9.88
N LEU A 351 -3.10 8.65 9.10
CA LEU A 351 -2.55 7.37 9.54
C LEU A 351 -1.42 7.57 10.57
N GLU A 352 -0.48 8.48 10.29
CA GLU A 352 0.65 8.78 11.17
C GLU A 352 0.18 9.33 12.53
N ALA A 353 -0.90 10.11 12.56
CA ALA A 353 -1.51 10.62 13.79
C ALA A 353 -2.07 9.52 14.72
N LEU A 354 -2.22 8.28 14.24
CA LEU A 354 -2.63 7.14 15.07
C LEU A 354 -1.45 6.50 15.82
N ALA A 355 -0.22 6.79 15.40
CA ALA A 355 0.96 6.29 16.09
C ALA A 355 1.20 7.14 17.36
N PRO A 356 1.26 6.51 18.54
CA PRO A 356 1.63 7.21 19.76
C PRO A 356 3.12 7.61 19.70
N GLU A 357 3.49 8.70 20.37
CA GLU A 357 4.89 9.15 20.41
C GLU A 357 5.79 8.16 21.19
N ARG A 358 5.23 7.48 22.19
CA ARG A 358 5.93 6.53 23.06
C ARG A 358 5.03 5.36 23.46
N ILE A 359 5.65 4.19 23.66
CA ILE A 359 5.04 3.02 24.31
C ILE A 359 5.85 2.62 25.55
N ASP A 360 5.17 2.10 26.57
CA ASP A 360 5.85 1.58 27.77
C ASP A 360 6.40 0.19 27.48
N VAL A 361 7.72 0.12 27.23
CA VAL A 361 8.42 -1.14 26.99
C VAL A 361 9.17 -1.50 28.25
N ARG A 362 8.69 -2.52 28.97
CA ARG A 362 9.53 -3.16 29.99
C ARG A 362 10.77 -3.71 29.30
N SER A 363 11.94 -3.39 29.84
CA SER A 363 13.23 -3.81 29.27
C SER A 363 13.90 -4.93 30.05
N SER A 364 13.39 -5.28 31.24
CA SER A 364 13.98 -6.29 32.13
C SER A 364 13.21 -7.61 32.05
N PRO A 365 13.90 -8.77 32.00
CA PRO A 365 13.27 -10.08 32.10
C PRO A 365 12.43 -10.25 33.37
N VAL A 366 11.46 -11.15 33.32
CA VAL A 366 10.60 -11.46 34.48
C VAL A 366 10.61 -12.96 34.78
N GLU A 367 10.68 -13.31 36.05
CA GLU A 367 10.52 -14.68 36.53
C GLU A 367 9.19 -14.77 37.29
N ILE A 368 8.25 -15.58 36.80
CA ILE A 368 6.93 -15.77 37.40
C ILE A 368 6.89 -17.16 38.02
N ILE A 369 6.60 -17.24 39.30
CA ILE A 369 6.57 -18.49 40.07
C ILE A 369 5.12 -18.71 40.49
N CYS A 370 4.47 -19.71 39.92
CA CYS A 370 3.10 -20.09 40.21
C CYS A 370 3.10 -21.30 41.15
N LEU A 371 2.49 -21.16 42.31
CA LEU A 371 2.20 -22.25 43.24
C LEU A 371 0.71 -22.59 43.15
N VAL A 372 0.38 -23.86 42.99
CA VAL A 372 -1.01 -24.32 42.94
C VAL A 372 -1.28 -25.48 43.87
N GLU A 373 -2.30 -25.33 44.71
CA GLU A 373 -2.77 -26.42 45.54
C GLU A 373 -3.52 -27.46 44.68
N LEU A 374 -3.02 -28.70 44.67
CA LEU A 374 -3.57 -29.78 43.85
C LEU A 374 -4.82 -30.41 44.45
N ASN A 375 -4.89 -30.45 45.78
CA ASN A 375 -5.95 -31.13 46.54
C ASN A 375 -7.05 -30.16 47.00
N GLY A 376 -8.19 -30.71 47.42
CA GLY A 376 -9.38 -29.94 47.79
C GLY A 376 -10.64 -30.47 47.10
N PRO A 377 -11.78 -29.74 47.18
CA PRO A 377 -12.95 -30.05 46.38
C PRO A 377 -12.60 -30.10 44.88
N GLN A 378 -13.04 -31.14 44.17
CA GLN A 378 -12.65 -31.37 42.76
C GLN A 378 -12.94 -30.16 41.86
N ASP A 379 -14.10 -29.52 42.06
CA ASP A 379 -14.50 -28.33 41.31
C ASP A 379 -13.55 -27.15 41.54
N ALA A 380 -13.08 -26.97 42.77
CA ALA A 380 -12.12 -25.93 43.12
C ALA A 380 -10.76 -26.23 42.48
N ALA A 381 -10.23 -27.45 42.63
CA ALA A 381 -8.97 -27.85 42.00
C ALA A 381 -8.98 -27.65 40.46
N ARG A 382 -10.08 -28.00 39.78
CA ARG A 382 -10.25 -27.73 38.35
C ARG A 382 -10.25 -26.23 38.02
N ARG A 383 -10.94 -25.41 38.83
CA ARG A 383 -10.98 -23.95 38.64
C ARG A 383 -9.62 -23.28 38.85
N ARG A 384 -8.84 -23.73 39.84
CA ARG A 384 -7.47 -23.23 40.08
C ARG A 384 -6.56 -23.51 38.87
N ARG A 385 -6.60 -24.73 38.34
CA ARG A 385 -5.86 -25.10 37.11
C ARG A 385 -6.31 -24.27 35.91
N LYS A 386 -7.62 -24.12 35.71
CA LYS A 386 -8.18 -23.31 34.63
C LYS A 386 -7.67 -21.86 34.66
N LEU A 387 -7.64 -21.22 35.83
CA LEU A 387 -7.13 -19.85 35.98
C LEU A 387 -5.65 -19.74 35.56
N LEU A 388 -4.82 -20.71 35.92
CA LEU A 388 -3.41 -20.73 35.53
C LEU A 388 -3.23 -20.98 34.03
N ALA A 389 -4.03 -21.84 33.42
CA ALA A 389 -4.02 -22.06 31.98
C ALA A 389 -4.38 -20.76 31.23
N GLU A 390 -5.48 -20.10 31.63
CA GLU A 390 -5.88 -18.81 31.06
C GLU A 390 -4.80 -17.72 31.27
N LEU A 391 -4.06 -17.76 32.39
CA LEU A 391 -2.94 -16.87 32.64
C LEU A 391 -1.76 -17.15 31.70
N PHE A 392 -1.40 -18.42 31.48
CA PHE A 392 -0.30 -18.76 30.58
C PHE A 392 -0.62 -18.42 29.13
N ASP A 393 -1.87 -18.62 28.69
CA ASP A 393 -2.34 -18.18 27.38
C ASP A 393 -2.23 -16.65 27.22
N LEU A 394 -2.66 -15.88 28.23
CA LEU A 394 -2.53 -14.43 28.23
C LEU A 394 -1.07 -13.99 28.16
N LEU A 395 -0.19 -14.59 28.96
CA LEU A 395 1.23 -14.25 28.99
C LEU A 395 1.92 -14.63 27.67
N ALA A 396 1.52 -15.74 27.04
CA ALA A 396 2.02 -16.10 25.71
C ALA A 396 1.64 -15.08 24.64
N ALA A 397 0.46 -14.45 24.77
CA ALA A 397 -0.05 -13.48 23.81
C ALA A 397 0.46 -12.04 24.02
N GLU A 398 0.57 -11.60 25.28
CA GLU A 398 0.72 -10.17 25.61
C GLU A 398 2.10 -9.78 26.12
N LEU A 399 2.94 -10.73 26.54
CA LEU A 399 4.17 -10.41 27.22
C LEU A 399 5.27 -9.95 26.24
N THR A 400 5.84 -8.78 26.50
CA THR A 400 6.81 -8.09 25.61
C THR A 400 8.27 -8.36 25.95
N VAL A 401 8.53 -9.02 27.08
CA VAL A 401 9.87 -9.31 27.61
C VAL A 401 10.12 -10.80 27.69
N PRO A 402 11.38 -11.27 27.76
CA PRO A 402 11.64 -12.65 28.13
C PRO A 402 11.06 -12.97 29.52
N ALA A 403 10.18 -13.97 29.61
CA ALA A 403 9.72 -14.52 30.89
C ALA A 403 10.16 -15.97 31.08
N GLY A 404 10.59 -16.28 32.31
CA GLY A 404 10.70 -17.64 32.80
C GLY A 404 9.55 -17.94 33.77
N ILE A 405 8.76 -18.97 33.50
CA ILE A 405 7.63 -19.37 34.33
C ILE A 405 7.98 -20.68 35.05
N ALA A 406 8.00 -20.64 36.38
CA ALA A 406 8.04 -21.82 37.22
C ALA A 406 6.60 -22.15 37.66
N LEU A 407 6.22 -23.42 37.55
CA LEU A 407 4.94 -23.92 38.02
C LEU A 407 5.20 -25.07 38.98
N LEU A 408 4.77 -24.92 40.23
CA LEU A 408 4.85 -25.94 41.25
C LEU A 408 3.45 -26.25 41.78
N GLY A 409 3.00 -27.49 41.61
CA GLY A 409 1.83 -28.03 42.28
C GLY A 409 2.22 -28.66 43.61
N TYR A 410 1.42 -28.46 44.66
CA TYR A 410 1.63 -29.13 45.95
C TYR A 410 0.41 -29.98 46.37
N ALA A 411 0.67 -31.24 46.69
CA ALA A 411 -0.26 -32.26 47.18
C ALA A 411 -0.11 -32.45 48.70
N ASP A 412 -0.91 -33.30 49.34
CA ASP A 412 -0.90 -33.49 50.80
C ASP A 412 0.13 -34.54 51.22
N HIS A 413 0.74 -34.37 52.41
CA HIS A 413 1.64 -35.38 53.00
C HIS A 413 0.99 -36.72 53.32
N TYR A 414 -0.35 -36.79 53.36
CA TYR A 414 -1.06 -38.02 53.68
C TYR A 414 -2.11 -38.28 52.60
N ALA A 415 -1.73 -39.05 51.59
CA ALA A 415 -2.61 -39.50 50.53
C ALA A 415 -2.88 -41.01 50.70
N ALA A 416 -4.16 -41.41 50.59
CA ALA A 416 -4.57 -42.82 50.61
C ALA A 416 -4.11 -43.69 51.81
N GLY A 417 -3.72 -43.07 52.93
CA GLY A 417 -3.32 -43.79 54.15
C GLY A 417 -1.81 -44.03 54.31
N ALA A 418 -0.98 -43.50 53.41
CA ALA A 418 0.48 -43.50 53.53
C ALA A 418 1.01 -42.06 53.64
N ALA A 419 2.15 -41.90 54.32
CA ALA A 419 2.89 -40.64 54.31
C ALA A 419 3.64 -40.50 52.97
N ASP A 420 3.54 -39.34 52.34
CA ASP A 420 4.29 -38.96 51.14
C ASP A 420 5.18 -37.75 51.47
N GLU A 421 6.47 -37.90 51.18
CA GLU A 421 7.48 -36.86 51.36
C GLU A 421 7.67 -36.03 50.07
N HIS A 422 7.20 -36.52 48.92
CA HIS A 422 7.34 -35.87 47.61
C HIS A 422 6.07 -35.10 47.23
N VAL A 423 5.71 -34.13 48.07
CA VAL A 423 4.46 -33.38 47.93
C VAL A 423 4.49 -32.28 46.87
N VAL A 424 5.66 -31.90 46.34
CA VAL A 424 5.81 -30.82 45.36
C VAL A 424 6.17 -31.37 43.98
N HIS A 425 5.36 -31.04 42.99
CA HIS A 425 5.51 -31.46 41.59
C HIS A 425 5.62 -30.25 40.67
N GLY A 426 6.21 -30.43 39.49
CA GLY A 426 6.17 -29.44 38.41
C GLY A 426 7.54 -29.06 37.87
N ARG A 427 7.60 -27.89 37.23
CA ARG A 427 8.73 -27.48 36.40
C ARG A 427 9.24 -26.11 36.80
N TRP A 428 10.56 -25.91 36.68
CA TRP A 428 11.19 -24.63 36.98
C TRP A 428 11.50 -23.85 35.70
N LEU A 429 11.04 -22.60 35.66
CA LEU A 429 11.42 -21.56 34.68
C LEU A 429 11.53 -22.08 33.24
N GLY A 430 10.39 -22.19 32.57
CA GLY A 430 10.26 -22.38 31.12
C GLY A 430 9.52 -21.23 30.43
N SER A 431 9.23 -21.39 29.15
CA SER A 431 8.30 -20.54 28.41
C SER A 431 6.84 -20.74 28.89
N PRO A 432 5.90 -19.83 28.54
CA PRO A 432 4.47 -20.05 28.79
C PRO A 432 3.93 -21.37 28.27
N ALA A 433 4.36 -21.81 27.08
CA ALA A 433 3.97 -23.10 26.52
C ALA A 433 4.48 -24.28 27.38
N GLU A 434 5.74 -24.23 27.81
CA GLU A 434 6.30 -25.27 28.68
C GLU A 434 5.66 -25.28 30.08
N ALA A 435 5.19 -24.13 30.57
CA ALA A 435 4.44 -24.04 31.81
C ALA A 435 3.03 -24.64 31.66
N GLN A 436 2.39 -24.47 30.49
CA GLN A 436 1.12 -25.12 30.16
C GLN A 436 1.29 -26.64 30.11
N GLU A 437 2.31 -27.15 29.43
CA GLU A 437 2.63 -28.59 29.44
C GLU A 437 2.86 -29.12 30.86
N ALA A 438 3.58 -28.36 31.69
CA ALA A 438 3.81 -28.72 33.08
C ALA A 438 2.51 -28.75 33.90
N LEU A 439 1.57 -27.85 33.64
CA LEU A 439 0.26 -27.80 34.30
C LEU A 439 -0.59 -29.03 33.98
N ASP A 440 -0.57 -29.44 32.71
CA ASP A 440 -1.28 -30.62 32.24
C ASP A 440 -0.68 -31.91 32.81
N ALA A 441 0.63 -31.92 33.09
CA ALA A 441 1.33 -33.05 33.69
C ALA A 441 1.23 -33.13 35.23
N LEU A 442 0.65 -32.14 35.92
CA LEU A 442 0.51 -32.18 37.39
C LEU A 442 -0.48 -33.28 37.82
N PRO A 443 -0.21 -34.02 38.92
CA PRO A 443 -1.10 -35.09 39.41
C PRO A 443 -2.53 -34.61 39.73
N ASP A 444 -3.51 -35.45 39.42
CA ASP A 444 -4.91 -35.20 39.76
C ASP A 444 -5.13 -35.05 41.27
N ALA A 445 -6.21 -34.34 41.64
CA ALA A 445 -6.59 -34.15 43.04
C ALA A 445 -6.88 -35.49 43.72
N ALA A 446 -6.26 -35.73 44.87
CA ALA A 446 -6.49 -36.93 45.67
C ALA A 446 -7.93 -36.99 46.20
N SER A 447 -8.52 -38.19 46.25
CA SER A 447 -9.88 -38.42 46.76
C SER A 447 -10.00 -38.23 48.27
N ARG A 448 -8.89 -38.35 49.02
CA ARG A 448 -8.78 -38.07 50.45
C ARG A 448 -7.68 -37.04 50.66
N TRP A 449 -8.00 -36.00 51.42
CA TRP A 449 -7.11 -34.87 51.72
C TRP A 449 -7.43 -34.28 53.10
N ASN A 450 -6.46 -33.57 53.69
CA ASN A 450 -6.58 -32.92 54.97
C ASN A 450 -7.37 -31.61 54.85
N ARG A 451 -8.51 -31.52 55.52
CA ARG A 451 -9.38 -30.33 55.39
C ARG A 451 -8.83 -29.05 55.99
N ASN A 452 -7.87 -29.15 56.91
CA ASN A 452 -7.52 -28.04 57.78
C ASN A 452 -6.23 -27.31 57.33
N ALA A 453 -5.37 -27.95 56.56
CA ALA A 453 -4.12 -27.37 56.06
C ALA A 453 -3.65 -28.07 54.78
N ALA A 454 -2.80 -27.38 54.02
CA ALA A 454 -2.07 -27.92 52.88
C ALA A 454 -0.57 -27.59 53.02
N PRO A 455 0.35 -28.39 52.45
CA PRO A 455 1.80 -28.21 52.64
C PRO A 455 2.37 -27.15 51.70
N LEU A 456 1.89 -25.93 51.88
CA LEU A 456 2.39 -24.76 51.16
C LEU A 456 3.80 -24.39 51.63
N GLU A 457 4.16 -24.68 52.88
CA GLU A 457 5.51 -24.52 53.41
C GLU A 457 6.57 -25.29 52.62
N ASP A 458 6.28 -26.49 52.13
CA ASP A 458 7.16 -27.29 51.28
C ASP A 458 7.38 -26.62 49.92
N ALA A 459 6.31 -26.12 49.31
CA ALA A 459 6.40 -25.38 48.06
C ALA A 459 7.20 -24.08 48.22
N LEU A 460 6.99 -23.36 49.32
CA LEU A 460 7.74 -22.15 49.65
C LEU A 460 9.21 -22.44 49.94
N GLN A 461 9.51 -23.55 50.62
CA GLN A 461 10.86 -24.04 50.84
C GLN A 461 11.56 -24.31 49.52
N GLU A 462 10.88 -24.99 48.59
CA GLU A 462 11.46 -25.35 47.29
C GLU A 462 11.72 -24.10 46.43
N VAL A 463 10.80 -23.14 46.46
CA VAL A 463 11.00 -21.82 45.83
C VAL A 463 12.21 -21.11 46.44
N ALA A 464 12.26 -20.99 47.76
CA ALA A 464 13.37 -20.31 48.43
C ALA A 464 14.71 -20.98 48.13
N ARG A 465 14.76 -22.32 48.12
CA ARG A 465 15.94 -23.11 47.79
C ARG A 465 16.41 -22.85 46.36
N ARG A 466 15.52 -22.99 45.37
CA ARG A 466 15.87 -22.79 43.96
C ARG A 466 16.25 -21.35 43.63
N CYS A 467 15.56 -20.38 44.23
CA CYS A 467 15.88 -18.95 44.08
C CYS A 467 17.19 -18.55 44.78
N THR A 468 17.60 -19.26 45.85
CA THR A 468 18.92 -19.07 46.48
C THR A 468 20.04 -19.62 45.58
N GLN A 469 19.80 -20.77 44.96
CA GLN A 469 20.79 -21.43 44.10
C GLN A 469 21.01 -20.74 42.75
N ARG A 470 20.10 -19.85 42.33
CA ARG A 470 20.13 -19.18 41.03
C ARG A 470 19.95 -17.67 41.19
N PRO A 471 20.89 -16.84 40.74
CA PRO A 471 20.71 -15.40 40.68
C PRO A 471 19.48 -15.03 39.85
N ALA A 472 18.76 -13.97 40.24
CA ALA A 472 17.62 -13.49 39.47
C ALA A 472 18.08 -12.89 38.14
N ARG A 473 17.41 -13.27 37.04
CA ARG A 473 17.64 -12.64 35.72
C ARG A 473 16.87 -11.32 35.55
N GLY A 474 15.99 -11.00 36.49
CA GLY A 474 15.18 -9.80 36.51
C GLY A 474 14.19 -9.82 37.66
N SER A 475 13.01 -9.23 37.49
CA SER A 475 12.00 -9.14 38.55
C SER A 475 11.37 -10.51 38.82
N ARG A 476 11.26 -10.89 40.10
CA ARG A 476 10.59 -12.14 40.52
C ARG A 476 9.21 -11.88 41.09
N ILE A 477 8.25 -12.67 40.63
CA ILE A 477 6.84 -12.55 41.00
C ILE A 477 6.36 -13.92 41.50
N LEU A 478 5.66 -13.95 42.63
CA LEU A 478 5.01 -15.14 43.16
C LEU A 478 3.50 -15.03 43.01
N VAL A 479 2.87 -16.07 42.46
CA VAL A 479 1.42 -16.24 42.38
C VAL A 479 1.07 -17.52 43.12
N VAL A 480 0.27 -17.44 44.17
CA VAL A 480 -0.20 -18.59 44.94
C VAL A 480 -1.69 -18.77 44.69
N VAL A 481 -2.09 -19.95 44.20
CA VAL A 481 -3.49 -20.30 43.94
C VAL A 481 -3.88 -21.47 44.86
N ALA A 482 -4.70 -21.21 45.87
CA ALA A 482 -4.92 -22.14 46.98
C ALA A 482 -6.35 -22.09 47.51
N GLY A 483 -6.74 -23.08 48.29
CA GLY A 483 -7.98 -23.08 49.08
C GLY A 483 -7.74 -23.20 50.58
N ARG A 484 -6.70 -23.93 50.99
CA ARG A 484 -6.38 -24.20 52.40
C ARG A 484 -5.13 -23.46 52.86
N PRO A 485 -5.08 -22.98 54.12
CA PRO A 485 -3.88 -22.36 54.68
C PRO A 485 -2.70 -23.35 54.77
N PRO A 486 -1.46 -22.85 54.89
CA PRO A 486 -0.29 -23.66 55.24
C PRO A 486 -0.47 -24.38 56.58
N HIS A 487 0.32 -25.44 56.83
CA HIS A 487 0.35 -26.03 58.18
C HIS A 487 0.86 -24.99 59.20
N PRO A 488 0.26 -24.92 60.40
CA PRO A 488 0.62 -23.89 61.35
C PRO A 488 1.97 -24.19 62.01
N ALA A 489 2.74 -23.14 62.31
CA ALA A 489 3.99 -23.26 63.07
C ALA A 489 3.73 -23.66 64.53
N ALA A 490 2.66 -23.11 65.13
CA ALA A 490 1.96 -23.48 66.36
C ALA A 490 0.95 -24.63 66.23
N VAL A 491 0.89 -25.67 67.08
CA VAL A 491 -0.40 -26.39 67.21
C VAL A 491 -1.35 -25.51 68.00
N ALA A 492 -2.48 -25.13 67.41
CA ALA A 492 -3.48 -24.28 68.07
C ALA A 492 -4.30 -25.07 69.10
N ASP A 493 -4.74 -24.41 70.17
CA ASP A 493 -5.63 -24.99 71.17
C ASP A 493 -7.09 -24.87 70.72
N VAL A 494 -7.46 -25.64 69.70
CA VAL A 494 -8.82 -25.70 69.13
C VAL A 494 -9.25 -27.14 68.91
N PRO A 495 -10.56 -27.44 68.87
CA PRO A 495 -11.03 -28.79 68.56
C PRO A 495 -10.57 -29.23 67.17
N ARG A 496 -9.75 -30.30 67.11
CA ARG A 496 -9.10 -30.85 65.89
C ARG A 496 -8.18 -29.83 65.19
N PRO A 497 -7.06 -29.45 65.82
CA PRO A 497 -6.15 -28.48 65.24
C PRO A 497 -5.47 -29.03 63.98
N ALA A 498 -5.14 -28.15 63.05
CA ALA A 498 -4.20 -28.51 61.98
C ALA A 498 -2.87 -28.92 62.63
N GLN A 499 -2.35 -30.08 62.22
CA GLN A 499 -1.05 -30.56 62.69
C GLN A 499 0.08 -29.76 62.03
N ARG A 500 1.25 -29.74 62.66
CA ARG A 500 2.46 -29.17 62.04
C ARG A 500 2.85 -29.93 60.78
N CYS A 501 3.62 -29.28 59.91
CA CYS A 501 4.27 -29.94 58.78
C CYS A 501 5.08 -31.15 59.29
N PRO A 502 4.88 -32.37 58.74
CA PRO A 502 5.66 -33.55 59.10
C PRO A 502 7.16 -33.39 58.88
N LEU A 503 7.57 -32.57 57.91
CA LEU A 503 8.98 -32.26 57.63
C LEU A 503 9.53 -31.13 58.49
N GLY A 504 8.72 -30.57 59.41
CA GLY A 504 9.14 -29.51 60.33
C GLY A 504 9.33 -28.13 59.67
N TRP A 505 8.88 -27.96 58.43
CA TRP A 505 8.95 -26.67 57.73
C TRP A 505 8.00 -25.64 58.33
N ASP A 506 8.46 -24.38 58.38
CA ASP A 506 7.70 -23.23 58.87
C ASP A 506 7.45 -22.24 57.73
N TRP A 507 6.19 -22.11 57.31
CA TRP A 507 5.81 -21.21 56.23
C TRP A 507 6.18 -19.75 56.54
N THR A 508 6.17 -19.32 57.81
CA THR A 508 6.49 -17.93 58.18
C THR A 508 7.96 -17.62 57.93
N MET A 509 8.84 -18.60 58.18
CA MET A 509 10.27 -18.49 57.91
C MET A 509 10.54 -18.40 56.40
N TYR A 510 9.90 -19.26 55.61
CA TYR A 510 10.07 -19.22 54.16
C TYR A 510 9.43 -18.00 53.51
N ALA A 511 8.30 -17.51 54.02
CA ALA A 511 7.70 -16.27 53.56
C ALA A 511 8.65 -15.06 53.74
N ARG A 512 9.37 -14.98 54.87
CA ARG A 512 10.44 -13.96 55.06
C ARG A 512 11.62 -14.19 54.13
N ARG A 513 11.97 -15.45 53.86
CA ARG A 513 13.07 -15.78 52.95
C ARG A 513 12.76 -15.37 51.50
N LEU A 514 11.49 -15.31 51.10
CA LEU A 514 11.09 -14.78 49.78
C LEU A 514 11.59 -13.33 49.57
N ASP A 515 11.62 -12.51 50.62
CA ASP A 515 12.15 -11.13 50.56
C ASP A 515 13.64 -11.16 50.21
N THR A 516 14.40 -12.04 50.88
CA THR A 516 15.85 -12.17 50.70
C THR A 516 16.27 -12.69 49.32
N VAL A 517 15.40 -13.46 48.66
CA VAL A 517 15.67 -14.00 47.31
C VAL A 517 15.06 -13.13 46.19
N GLY A 518 14.60 -11.93 46.52
CA GLY A 518 14.19 -10.90 45.56
C GLY A 518 12.77 -11.05 45.02
N ILE A 519 11.88 -11.80 45.68
CA ILE A 519 10.46 -11.89 45.31
C ILE A 519 9.72 -10.70 45.94
N GLY A 520 9.71 -9.58 45.22
CA GLY A 520 9.10 -8.31 45.65
C GLY A 520 7.61 -8.17 45.32
N VAL A 521 7.06 -9.01 44.43
CA VAL A 521 5.64 -8.98 44.06
C VAL A 521 5.02 -10.34 44.39
N ARG A 522 3.95 -10.34 45.20
CA ARG A 522 3.25 -11.57 45.63
C ARG A 522 1.75 -11.41 45.53
N LEU A 523 1.10 -12.39 44.91
CA LEU A 523 -0.33 -12.44 44.70
C LEU A 523 -0.86 -13.76 45.27
N ALA A 524 -1.98 -13.69 45.99
CA ALA A 524 -2.70 -14.86 46.48
C ALA A 524 -4.11 -14.88 45.88
N VAL A 525 -4.47 -16.00 45.25
CA VAL A 525 -5.82 -16.29 44.76
C VAL A 525 -6.39 -17.45 45.57
N LEU A 526 -7.49 -17.20 46.25
CA LEU A 526 -8.05 -18.12 47.24
C LEU A 526 -9.41 -18.64 46.79
N ASP A 527 -9.72 -19.92 47.00
CA ASP A 527 -11.06 -20.45 46.69
C ASP A 527 -12.18 -19.61 47.30
N GLU A 528 -11.98 -19.20 48.56
CA GLU A 528 -12.89 -18.38 49.36
C GLU A 528 -12.16 -17.14 49.90
N PRO A 529 -12.86 -16.01 50.14
CA PRO A 529 -12.25 -14.82 50.71
C PRO A 529 -11.65 -15.10 52.11
N PRO A 530 -10.53 -14.46 52.46
CA PRO A 530 -9.86 -14.70 53.73
C PRO A 530 -10.73 -14.25 54.91
N GLY A 531 -10.82 -15.09 55.96
CA GLY A 531 -11.42 -14.71 57.23
C GLY A 531 -10.65 -13.61 57.98
N PRO A 532 -11.25 -12.98 59.01
CA PRO A 532 -10.75 -11.74 59.63
C PRO A 532 -9.56 -11.89 60.60
N GLN A 533 -9.18 -13.09 61.04
CA GLN A 533 -8.02 -13.30 61.92
C GLN A 533 -6.74 -13.59 61.14
N GLU A 534 -5.59 -13.15 61.68
CA GLU A 534 -4.25 -13.09 61.06
C GLU A 534 -4.00 -14.17 60.00
N ASN A 535 -4.26 -13.79 58.76
CA ASN A 535 -4.38 -14.74 57.68
C ASN A 535 -3.02 -14.87 56.95
N PRO A 536 -2.42 -16.08 56.84
CA PRO A 536 -1.18 -16.30 56.08
C PRO A 536 -1.19 -15.70 54.68
N TRP A 537 -2.38 -15.56 54.09
CA TRP A 537 -2.57 -14.96 52.78
C TRP A 537 -2.27 -13.47 52.70
N ARG A 538 -2.30 -12.71 53.81
CA ARG A 538 -1.84 -11.30 53.79
C ARG A 538 -0.33 -11.21 53.57
N THR A 539 0.44 -12.13 54.14
CA THR A 539 1.90 -12.20 53.96
C THR A 539 2.27 -12.73 52.57
N LEU A 540 1.55 -13.74 52.10
CA LEU A 540 1.81 -14.40 50.82
C LEU A 540 1.16 -13.69 49.61
N GLY A 541 0.18 -12.82 49.84
CA GLY A 541 -0.48 -11.99 48.83
C GLY A 541 -0.21 -10.50 49.04
N LEU A 542 1.05 -10.15 49.30
CA LEU A 542 1.51 -8.78 49.64
C LEU A 542 0.91 -7.68 48.76
N ARG A 543 0.73 -7.94 47.46
CA ARG A 543 0.17 -6.97 46.51
C ARG A 543 -1.32 -7.18 46.27
N VAL A 544 -1.76 -8.43 46.18
CA VAL A 544 -3.16 -8.80 45.92
C VAL A 544 -3.52 -10.05 46.70
N VAL A 545 -4.67 -10.02 47.35
CA VAL A 545 -5.40 -11.20 47.80
C VAL A 545 -6.79 -11.16 47.16
N ALA A 546 -7.12 -12.14 46.33
CA ALA A 546 -8.37 -12.17 45.57
C ALA A 546 -9.09 -13.53 45.71
N PRO A 547 -10.43 -13.55 45.75
CA PRO A 547 -11.16 -14.81 45.66
C PRO A 547 -11.12 -15.35 44.21
N LEU A 548 -11.06 -16.67 44.05
CA LEU A 548 -10.98 -17.40 42.79
C LEU A 548 -12.19 -17.13 41.89
N GLY A 549 -13.34 -16.79 42.48
CA GLY A 549 -14.53 -16.34 41.75
C GLY A 549 -14.42 -14.97 41.07
N ALA A 550 -13.52 -14.11 41.54
CA ALA A 550 -13.36 -12.74 41.01
C ALA A 550 -12.03 -12.53 40.26
N ALA A 551 -11.10 -13.48 40.39
CA ALA A 551 -9.82 -13.49 39.71
C ALA A 551 -9.99 -13.89 38.22
N THR A 552 -9.30 -13.16 37.35
CA THR A 552 -9.18 -13.49 35.93
C THR A 552 -7.71 -13.36 35.53
N ALA A 553 -7.31 -14.04 34.46
CA ALA A 553 -5.96 -13.93 33.91
C ALA A 553 -5.53 -12.46 33.70
N SER A 554 -6.40 -11.64 33.10
CA SER A 554 -6.12 -10.22 32.83
C SER A 554 -5.85 -9.42 34.12
N LYS A 555 -6.70 -9.58 35.14
CA LYS A 555 -6.51 -8.89 36.43
C LYS A 555 -5.22 -9.31 37.11
N LEU A 556 -4.82 -10.57 36.99
CA LEU A 556 -3.53 -11.05 37.50
C LEU A 556 -2.36 -10.45 36.69
N GLY A 557 -2.45 -10.44 35.36
CA GLY A 557 -1.47 -9.79 34.49
C GLY A 557 -1.25 -8.31 34.83
N GLU A 558 -2.34 -7.57 35.05
CA GLU A 558 -2.33 -6.16 35.47
C GLU A 558 -1.73 -5.98 36.88
N ALA A 559 -2.11 -6.84 37.83
CA ALA A 559 -1.59 -6.78 39.19
C ALA A 559 -0.08 -7.09 39.28
N MET A 560 0.41 -7.97 38.40
CA MET A 560 1.85 -8.21 38.18
C MET A 560 2.54 -7.08 37.40
N ALA A 561 1.74 -6.13 36.89
CA ALA A 561 2.13 -5.06 35.98
C ALA A 561 2.81 -5.60 34.70
N LEU A 562 2.43 -6.80 34.28
CA LEU A 562 2.91 -7.44 33.05
C LEU A 562 2.02 -7.13 31.85
N VAL A 563 0.78 -6.75 32.10
CA VAL A 563 -0.20 -6.33 31.10
C VAL A 563 -0.68 -4.94 31.48
N SER A 564 -0.78 -4.03 30.51
CA SER A 564 -1.32 -2.69 30.74
C SER A 564 -2.85 -2.75 30.80
N PRO A 565 -3.50 -2.10 31.78
CA PRO A 565 -4.96 -1.96 31.80
C PRO A 565 -5.47 -1.11 30.62
N ASN A 566 -4.60 -0.27 30.05
CA ASN A 566 -4.86 0.53 28.85
C ASN A 566 -3.73 0.29 27.84
N PRO A 567 -3.80 -0.77 27.02
CA PRO A 567 -2.74 -1.03 26.06
C PRO A 567 -2.69 0.10 25.04
N VAL A 568 -1.55 0.75 24.94
CA VAL A 568 -1.29 1.81 23.96
C VAL A 568 -1.31 1.16 22.57
N ARG A 569 -2.22 1.62 21.71
CA ARG A 569 -2.42 1.04 20.37
C ARG A 569 -1.36 1.57 19.41
N LEU A 570 -0.54 0.68 18.88
CA LEU A 570 0.35 0.98 17.76
C LEU A 570 -0.20 0.27 16.51
N PRO A 571 -0.86 0.98 15.58
CA PRO A 571 -1.50 0.37 14.42
C PRO A 571 -0.51 -0.05 13.34
N PHE A 572 0.70 0.51 13.34
CA PHE A 572 1.74 0.15 12.38
C PHE A 572 2.50 -1.08 12.86
N PRO A 573 2.83 -2.02 11.95
CA PRO A 573 3.59 -3.18 12.33
C PRO A 573 5.06 -2.81 12.62
N LEU A 574 5.69 -3.57 13.50
CA LEU A 574 7.09 -3.46 13.83
C LEU A 574 7.96 -4.06 12.72
N ALA A 575 9.07 -3.40 12.44
CA ALA A 575 10.15 -3.98 11.64
C ALA A 575 10.73 -5.22 12.34
N ASP A 576 10.88 -6.34 11.63
CA ASP A 576 11.64 -7.47 12.19
C ASP A 576 13.12 -7.05 12.30
N SER A 577 13.68 -7.13 13.50
CA SER A 577 15.06 -6.71 13.82
C SER A 577 16.08 -7.84 13.60
N SER A 578 15.70 -8.90 12.88
CA SER A 578 16.49 -10.10 12.60
C SER A 578 17.35 -9.99 11.33
N GLN A 579 17.57 -8.78 10.82
CA GLN A 579 18.47 -8.50 9.70
C GLN A 579 19.37 -7.28 10.03
N GLU A 580 20.24 -7.45 11.01
CA GLU A 580 21.56 -6.79 11.05
C GLU A 580 22.63 -7.85 11.30
#